data_AF-A0AA38KL00-F1
#
_entry.id   AF-A0AA38KL00-F1
#
_cell.length_a   1.000
_cell.length_b   1.000
_cell.length_c   1.000
_cell.angle_alpha   90.00
_cell.angle_beta   90.00
_cell.angle_gamma   90.00
#
_symmetry.space_group_name_H-M   'P 1'
#
loop_
_entity.id
_entity.type
_entity.pdbx_description
1 polymer ?
#
loop_
_entity_poly.entity_id
_entity_poly.type
_entity_poly.pdbx_seq_one_letter_code
_entity_poly.pdbx_strand_id
1 'polypeptide(L)'
;SDMAGDVDRRRSTIGYIYTVGGTTVSWISRLQKLVALSTTEAEYVATTEARKEMIWLQQFLGELGHKQEECKLHSDSQSAIHLAKNSTFHSRTKHIQLRYHFIRTALEEDKLKLEKIHTSQNPTVMMTK
;
A
#
# COMPACT_ATOMS: atom_id res chain seq x y z
N SER A 1 -7.36 -9.30 3.88
CA SER A 1 -6.28 -10.20 3.44
C SER A 1 -6.28 -11.50 4.23
N ASP A 2 -6.16 -12.63 3.52
CA ASP A 2 -5.96 -13.95 4.10
C ASP A 2 -4.49 -14.13 4.49
N MET A 3 -4.24 -14.50 5.74
CA MET A 3 -2.91 -14.56 6.30
C MET A 3 -2.38 -15.98 6.14
N ALA A 4 -1.28 -16.15 5.40
CA ALA A 4 -0.73 -17.46 5.05
C ALA A 4 -1.66 -18.38 4.22
N GLY A 5 -2.51 -17.80 3.36
CA GLY A 5 -3.39 -18.55 2.45
C GLY A 5 -2.67 -19.44 1.43
N ASP A 6 -1.38 -19.20 1.17
CA ASP A 6 -0.51 -20.12 0.44
C ASP A 6 0.07 -21.17 1.39
N VAL A 7 -0.45 -22.41 1.33
CA VAL A 7 -0.04 -23.53 2.19
C VAL A 7 1.43 -23.92 1.99
N ASP A 8 2.01 -23.65 0.80
CA ASP A 8 3.39 -24.03 0.47
C ASP A 8 4.42 -22.97 0.89
N ARG A 9 4.07 -21.68 0.88
CA ARG A 9 5.04 -20.59 1.16
C ARG A 9 4.64 -19.61 2.25
N ARG A 10 3.43 -19.73 2.81
CA ARG A 10 2.86 -18.85 3.86
C ARG A 10 2.94 -17.36 3.52
N ARG A 11 2.85 -17.01 2.24
CA ARG A 11 2.92 -15.62 1.75
C ARG A 11 1.51 -15.03 1.66
N SER A 12 1.39 -13.76 2.01
CA SER A 12 0.16 -12.99 1.78
C SER A 12 0.09 -12.50 0.33
N THR A 13 -1.10 -12.27 -0.21
CA THR A 13 -1.31 -11.63 -1.52
C THR A 13 -1.33 -10.12 -1.35
N ILE A 14 -0.64 -9.36 -2.22
CA ILE A 14 -0.89 -7.91 -2.37
C ILE A 14 -1.90 -7.68 -3.47
N GLY A 15 -2.76 -6.69 -3.25
CA GLY A 15 -3.61 -6.14 -4.28
C GLY A 15 -3.69 -4.62 -4.16
N TYR A 16 -3.62 -3.93 -5.29
CA TYR A 16 -3.97 -2.51 -5.41
C TYR A 16 -4.66 -2.25 -6.74
N ILE A 17 -5.48 -1.20 -6.77
CA ILE A 17 -6.14 -0.69 -7.97
C ILE A 17 -5.96 0.83 -7.97
N TYR A 18 -5.57 1.38 -9.12
CA TYR A 18 -5.48 2.81 -9.39
C TYR A 18 -6.54 3.20 -10.42
N THR A 19 -7.22 4.30 -10.14
CA THR A 19 -8.23 4.88 -11.02
C THR A 19 -7.89 6.33 -11.35
N VAL A 20 -8.09 6.74 -12.60
CA VAL A 20 -8.00 8.13 -13.06
C VAL A 20 -9.33 8.47 -13.74
N GLY A 21 -9.98 9.55 -13.29
CA GLY A 21 -11.31 9.94 -13.82
C GLY A 21 -12.39 8.86 -13.65
N GLY A 22 -12.29 8.03 -12.62
CA GLY A 22 -13.20 6.90 -12.39
C GLY A 22 -12.91 5.65 -13.21
N THR A 23 -11.92 5.68 -14.10
CA THR A 23 -11.52 4.53 -14.92
C THR A 23 -10.28 3.86 -14.31
N THR A 24 -10.29 2.53 -14.20
CA THR A 24 -9.12 1.76 -13.74
C THR A 24 -7.99 1.82 -14.77
N VAL A 25 -6.81 2.24 -14.34
CA VAL A 25 -5.63 2.42 -15.22
C VAL A 25 -4.44 1.53 -14.85
N SER A 26 -4.33 1.09 -13.60
CA SER A 26 -3.31 0.16 -13.14
C SER A 26 -3.85 -0.68 -12.00
N TRP A 27 -3.47 -1.96 -11.95
CA TRP A 27 -3.85 -2.86 -10.87
C TRP A 27 -2.81 -3.96 -10.71
N ILE A 28 -2.82 -4.59 -9.54
CA ILE A 28 -2.04 -5.79 -9.31
C ILE A 28 -2.80 -6.77 -8.42
N SER A 29 -2.57 -8.06 -8.64
CA SER A 29 -2.80 -9.12 -7.67
C SER A 29 -1.62 -10.09 -7.78
N ARG A 30 -0.81 -10.20 -6.73
CA ARG A 30 0.32 -11.13 -6.71
C ARG A 30 0.73 -11.51 -5.29
N LEU A 31 1.38 -12.67 -5.16
CA LEU A 31 2.00 -13.06 -3.90
C LEU A 31 3.08 -12.06 -3.47
N GLN A 32 3.10 -11.72 -2.19
CA GLN A 32 4.17 -10.95 -1.57
C GLN A 32 5.50 -11.68 -1.75
N LYS A 33 6.53 -10.92 -2.14
CA LYS A 33 7.91 -11.46 -2.16
C LYS A 33 8.40 -11.81 -0.75
N LEU A 34 7.86 -11.12 0.25
CA LEU A 34 8.20 -11.30 1.66
C LEU A 34 7.14 -12.13 2.36
N VAL A 35 7.58 -12.89 3.36
CA VAL A 35 6.70 -13.52 4.32
C VAL A 35 6.45 -12.50 5.43
N ALA A 36 5.22 -12.01 5.53
CA ALA A 36 4.80 -11.12 6.61
C ALA A 36 4.48 -11.93 7.87
N LEU A 37 4.88 -11.42 9.04
CA LEU A 37 4.66 -12.07 10.32
C LEU A 37 3.35 -11.64 11.01
N SER A 38 2.66 -10.63 10.46
CA SER A 38 1.33 -10.18 10.89
C SER A 38 0.50 -9.70 9.69
N THR A 39 -0.83 -9.72 9.81
CA THR A 39 -1.73 -9.11 8.82
C THR A 39 -1.41 -7.63 8.65
N THR A 40 -1.13 -6.93 9.76
CA THR A 40 -0.69 -5.53 9.76
C THR A 40 0.57 -5.32 8.91
N GLU A 41 1.57 -6.20 9.05
CA GLU A 41 2.79 -6.12 8.25
C GLU A 41 2.51 -6.42 6.77
N ALA A 42 1.67 -7.41 6.46
CA ALA A 42 1.27 -7.71 5.10
C ALA A 42 0.59 -6.51 4.42
N GLU A 43 -0.31 -5.84 5.12
CA GLU A 43 -1.01 -4.64 4.67
C GLU A 43 -0.06 -3.45 4.51
N TYR A 44 0.92 -3.33 5.39
CA TYR A 44 1.96 -2.31 5.28
C TYR A 44 2.85 -2.54 4.05
N VAL A 45 3.19 -3.80 3.77
CA VAL A 45 3.90 -4.19 2.56
C VAL A 45 3.08 -3.85 1.31
N ALA A 46 1.79 -4.17 1.29
CA ALA A 46 0.89 -3.83 0.20
C ALA A 46 0.83 -2.30 -0.03
N THR A 47 0.68 -1.53 1.05
CA THR A 47 0.68 -0.05 1.03
C THR A 47 1.98 0.51 0.46
N THR A 48 3.12 -0.10 0.83
CA THR A 48 4.45 0.29 0.32
C THR A 48 4.56 0.05 -1.19
N GLU A 49 4.11 -1.10 -1.68
CA GLU A 49 4.15 -1.42 -3.11
C GLU A 49 3.20 -0.53 -3.91
N ALA A 50 1.99 -0.26 -3.38
CA ALA A 50 1.05 0.68 -3.98
C ALA A 50 1.68 2.08 -4.10
N ARG A 51 2.29 2.61 -3.02
CA ARG A 51 2.96 3.93 -3.09
C ARG A 51 4.02 4.02 -4.19
N LYS A 52 4.79 2.95 -4.45
CA LYS A 52 5.78 2.95 -5.54
C LYS A 52 5.11 3.08 -6.90
N GLU A 53 4.05 2.31 -7.14
CA GLU A 53 3.25 2.42 -8.37
C GLU A 53 2.68 3.83 -8.52
N MET A 54 2.19 4.43 -7.43
CA MET A 54 1.64 5.77 -7.45
C MET A 54 2.66 6.83 -7.87
N ILE A 55 3.91 6.74 -7.40
CA ILE A 55 4.98 7.66 -7.81
C ILE A 55 5.23 7.52 -9.32
N TRP A 56 5.26 6.28 -9.83
CA TRP A 56 5.43 6.03 -11.26
C TRP A 56 4.27 6.63 -12.07
N LEU A 57 3.03 6.39 -11.66
CA LEU A 57 1.83 6.96 -12.30
C LEU A 57 1.83 8.50 -12.25
N GLN A 58 2.24 9.11 -11.14
CA GLN A 58 2.35 10.56 -11.03
C GLN A 58 3.36 11.14 -12.03
N GLN A 59 4.51 10.50 -12.19
CA GLN A 59 5.53 10.91 -13.15
C GLN A 59 5.01 10.75 -14.59
N PHE A 60 4.44 9.59 -14.91
CA PHE A 60 3.87 9.32 -16.22
C PHE A 60 2.77 10.31 -16.60
N LEU A 61 1.82 10.58 -15.71
CA LEU A 61 0.78 11.59 -15.95
C LEU A 61 1.37 13.00 -16.04
N GLY A 62 2.41 13.31 -15.28
CA GLY A 62 3.13 14.57 -15.38
C GLY A 62 3.77 14.81 -16.76
N GLU A 63 4.38 13.78 -17.34
CA GLU A 63 4.93 13.81 -18.71
C GLU A 63 3.84 14.04 -19.77
N LEU A 64 2.62 13.56 -19.52
CA LEU A 64 1.44 13.80 -20.36
C LEU A 64 0.76 15.18 -20.12
N GLY A 65 1.32 16.02 -19.24
CA GLY A 65 0.75 17.34 -18.90
C GLY A 65 -0.34 17.31 -17.83
N HIS A 66 -0.58 16.15 -17.19
CA HIS A 66 -1.59 15.95 -16.15
C HIS A 66 -0.96 15.79 -14.76
N LYS A 67 -0.22 16.81 -14.32
CA LYS A 67 0.42 16.80 -12.99
C LYS A 67 -0.61 16.64 -11.87
N GLN A 68 -0.42 15.64 -11.02
CA GLN A 68 -1.27 15.39 -9.86
C GLN A 68 -0.70 16.11 -8.63
N GLU A 69 -1.44 17.04 -8.05
CA GLU A 69 -1.00 17.79 -6.85
C GLU A 69 -1.22 17.00 -5.56
N GLU A 70 -2.30 16.23 -5.50
CA GLU A 70 -2.66 15.43 -4.33
C GLU A 70 -2.88 13.98 -4.71
N CYS A 71 -2.31 13.05 -3.93
CA CYS A 71 -2.48 11.63 -4.16
C CYS A 71 -2.87 10.91 -2.88
N LYS A 72 -4.08 10.34 -2.93
CA LYS A 72 -4.71 9.61 -1.83
C LYS A 72 -4.56 8.12 -2.06
N LEU A 73 -4.03 7.43 -1.07
CA LEU A 73 -4.03 5.99 -1.00
C LEU A 73 -5.04 5.55 0.06
N HIS A 74 -5.85 4.56 -0.28
CA HIS A 74 -6.81 3.98 0.62
C HIS A 74 -6.31 2.62 1.12
N SER A 75 -6.46 2.35 2.42
CA SER A 75 -6.21 1.04 3.00
C SER A 75 -7.37 0.67 3.92
N ASP A 76 -7.73 -0.61 3.95
CA ASP A 76 -8.71 -1.15 4.90
C ASP A 76 -8.06 -1.65 6.19
N SER A 77 -6.76 -1.46 6.38
CA SER A 77 -6.05 -1.87 7.59
C SER A 77 -5.81 -0.68 8.52
N GLN A 78 -6.66 -0.56 9.56
CA GLN A 78 -6.50 0.52 10.55
C GLN A 78 -5.16 0.41 11.29
N SER A 79 -4.71 -0.81 11.59
CA SER A 79 -3.43 -1.04 12.24
C SER A 79 -2.26 -0.61 11.35
N ALA A 80 -2.31 -0.87 10.04
CA ALA A 80 -1.26 -0.43 9.11
C ALA A 80 -1.25 1.10 8.94
N ILE A 81 -2.42 1.74 8.88
CA ILE A 81 -2.54 3.20 8.83
C ILE A 81 -1.98 3.83 10.11
N HIS A 82 -2.36 3.31 11.27
CA HIS A 82 -1.85 3.77 12.55
C HIS A 82 -0.33 3.61 12.62
N LEU A 83 0.19 2.47 12.17
CA LEU A 83 1.62 2.20 12.11
C LEU A 83 2.38 3.14 11.17
N ALA A 84 1.77 3.58 10.08
CA ALA A 84 2.35 4.55 9.16
C ALA A 84 2.43 5.96 9.77
N LYS A 85 1.42 6.34 10.58
CA LYS A 85 1.29 7.67 11.17
C LYS A 85 2.04 7.83 12.50
N ASN A 86 2.34 6.74 13.21
CA ASN A 86 2.97 6.80 14.53
C ASN A 86 4.45 6.38 14.48
N SER A 87 5.32 7.26 14.98
CA SER A 87 6.78 7.06 15.00
C SER A 87 7.28 6.09 16.09
N THR A 88 6.38 5.63 16.96
CA THR A 88 6.73 4.81 18.14
C THR A 88 7.16 3.38 17.78
N PHE A 89 6.80 2.89 16.59
CA PHE A 89 7.18 1.54 16.18
C PHE A 89 8.62 1.48 15.65
N HIS A 90 9.43 0.66 16.30
CA HIS A 90 10.81 0.39 15.92
C HIS A 90 10.96 -1.08 15.50
N SER A 91 11.07 -1.32 14.19
CA SER A 91 11.43 -2.65 13.68
C SER A 91 12.91 -2.93 13.93
N ARG A 92 13.24 -4.17 14.32
CA ARG A 92 14.62 -4.63 14.50
C ARG A 92 15.32 -5.00 13.18
N THR A 93 14.59 -5.11 12.07
CA THR A 93 15.14 -5.51 10.77
C THR A 93 15.20 -4.32 9.81
N LYS A 94 16.40 -4.03 9.31
CA LYS A 94 16.71 -2.86 8.46
C LYS A 94 15.77 -2.69 7.27
N HIS A 95 15.47 -3.78 6.54
CA HIS A 95 14.60 -3.71 5.36
C HIS A 95 13.17 -3.27 5.71
N ILE A 96 12.62 -3.72 6.85
CA ILE A 96 11.27 -3.34 7.29
C ILE A 96 11.29 -1.88 7.78
N GLN A 97 12.33 -1.49 8.51
CA GLN A 97 12.53 -0.11 8.96
C GLN A 97 12.58 0.90 7.79
N LEU A 98 13.25 0.55 6.69
CA LEU A 98 13.29 1.38 5.48
C LEU A 98 11.90 1.58 4.86
N ARG A 99 11.04 0.56 4.85
CA ARG A 99 9.65 0.71 4.36
C ARG A 99 8.83 1.63 5.26
N TYR A 100 8.99 1.49 6.57
CA TYR A 100 8.35 2.39 7.53
C TYR A 100 8.76 3.83 7.33
N HIS A 101 10.07 4.06 7.14
CA HIS A 101 10.58 5.39 6.88
C HIS A 101 10.05 5.95 5.55
N PHE A 102 10.10 5.16 4.47
CA PHE A 102 9.63 5.55 3.14
C PHE A 102 8.18 6.08 3.12
N ILE A 103 7.25 5.36 3.73
CA ILE A 103 5.84 5.78 3.78
C ILE A 103 5.66 6.97 4.72
N ARG A 104 6.30 6.96 5.89
CA ARG A 104 6.16 8.01 6.89
C ARG A 104 6.69 9.35 6.40
N THR A 105 7.87 9.38 5.81
CA THR A 105 8.42 10.62 5.21
C THR A 105 7.48 11.17 4.13
N ALA A 106 6.86 10.30 3.33
CA ALA A 106 5.88 10.75 2.35
C ALA A 106 4.60 11.34 2.98
N LEU A 107 4.18 10.85 4.16
CA LEU A 107 3.07 11.43 4.93
C LEU A 107 3.46 12.77 5.57
N GLU A 108 4.65 12.85 6.16
CA GLU A 108 5.17 14.05 6.84
C GLU A 108 5.42 15.21 5.86
N GLU A 109 5.81 14.91 4.62
CA GLU A 109 6.02 15.89 3.55
C GLU A 109 4.72 16.24 2.77
N ASP A 110 3.56 15.79 3.24
CA ASP A 110 2.25 15.92 2.57
C ASP A 110 2.20 15.37 1.12
N LYS A 111 3.19 14.57 0.73
CA LYS A 111 3.27 13.93 -0.60
C LYS A 111 2.35 12.72 -0.73
N LEU A 112 1.81 12.21 0.39
CA LEU A 112 0.91 11.07 0.48
C LEU A 112 -0.19 11.40 1.48
N LYS A 113 -1.44 11.14 1.13
CA LYS A 113 -2.52 11.00 2.12
C LYS A 113 -2.91 9.53 2.20
N LEU A 114 -2.85 8.96 3.40
CA LEU A 114 -3.26 7.58 3.67
C LEU A 114 -4.54 7.58 4.50
N GLU A 115 -5.63 7.14 3.86
CA GLU A 115 -6.99 7.20 4.39
C GLU A 115 -7.58 5.79 4.54
N LYS A 116 -8.47 5.66 5.54
CA LYS A 116 -9.20 4.41 5.75
C LYS A 116 -10.31 4.29 4.71
N ILE A 117 -10.40 3.12 4.10
CA ILE A 117 -11.61 2.69 3.37
C ILE A 117 -12.27 1.52 4.10
N HIS A 118 -13.60 1.44 4.05
CA HIS A 118 -14.32 0.30 4.59
C HIS A 118 -14.11 -0.93 3.69
N THR A 119 -13.93 -2.11 4.27
CA THR A 119 -13.63 -3.35 3.52
C THR A 119 -14.69 -3.67 2.47
N SER A 120 -15.97 -3.37 2.72
CA SER A 120 -17.04 -3.57 1.73
C SER A 120 -16.96 -2.63 0.50
N GLN A 121 -16.25 -1.51 0.63
CA GLN A 121 -16.05 -0.53 -0.43
C GLN A 121 -14.67 -0.66 -1.07
N ASN A 122 -13.81 -1.54 -0.56
CA ASN A 122 -12.46 -1.74 -1.04
C ASN A 122 -12.47 -2.75 -2.21
N PRO A 123 -12.27 -2.31 -3.47
CA PRO A 123 -12.32 -3.20 -4.63
C PRO A 123 -11.17 -4.22 -4.64
N THR A 124 -10.08 -3.97 -3.89
CA THR A 124 -8.93 -4.88 -3.82
C THR A 124 -9.20 -6.14 -3.00
N VAL A 125 -10.30 -6.17 -2.22
CA VAL A 125 -10.70 -7.36 -1.43
C VAL A 125 -10.98 -8.56 -2.32
N MET A 126 -11.57 -8.35 -3.50
CA MET A 126 -11.77 -9.45 -4.47
C MET A 126 -10.46 -9.96 -5.06
N MET A 127 -9.39 -9.14 -5.06
CA MET A 127 -8.10 -9.46 -5.65
C MET A 127 -7.13 -10.18 -4.69
N THR A 128 -7.49 -10.25 -3.41
CA THR A 128 -6.64 -10.76 -2.32
C THR A 128 -7.24 -11.99 -1.64
N LYS A 129 -8.29 -12.56 -2.25
CA LYS A 129 -8.89 -13.86 -1.91
C LYS A 129 -8.16 -15.02 -2.58
#